data_AF-A0AAV8XK95-F1
#
_entry.id   AF-A0AAV8XK95-F1
#
_cell.length_a   1.000
_cell.length_b   1.000
_cell.length_c   1.000
_cell.angle_alpha   90.00
_cell.angle_beta   90.00
_cell.angle_gamma   90.00
#
_symmetry.space_group_name_H-M   'P 1'
#
loop_
_entity.id
_entity.type
_entity.pdbx_description
1 polymer ?
#
loop_
_entity_poly.entity_id
_entity_poly.type
_entity_poly.pdbx_seq_one_letter_code
_entity_poly.pdbx_strand_id
1 'polypeptide(L)' 'MELSEIQHFYKNSTVLVTGATGFVGKLVLEKLLRTCQVKHVYVLVRSKNERDAESRCADIFDSETMDILKDIFPGK' A
#
# COMPACT_ATOMS: atom_id res chain seq x y z
N MET A 1 -10.33 8.32 20.07
CA MET A 1 -11.34 7.83 19.11
C MET A 1 -11.22 6.33 19.06
N GLU A 2 -12.34 5.63 19.19
CA GLU A 2 -12.41 4.18 18.98
C GLU A 2 -12.04 3.83 17.54
N LEU A 3 -11.37 2.69 17.33
CA LEU A 3 -11.05 2.20 16.00
C LEU A 3 -12.34 1.71 15.31
N SER A 4 -12.43 1.88 13.99
CA SER A 4 -13.52 1.25 13.24
C SER A 4 -13.35 -0.28 13.22
N GLU A 5 -14.44 -1.00 12.91
CA GLU A 5 -14.41 -2.47 12.76
C GLU A 5 -13.34 -2.93 11.76
N ILE A 6 -13.16 -2.20 10.65
CA ILE A 6 -12.13 -2.49 9.63
C ILE A 6 -10.73 -2.31 10.21
N GLN A 7 -10.50 -1.23 10.95
CA GLN A 7 -9.20 -0.99 11.58
C GLN A 7 -8.88 -2.05 12.64
N HIS A 8 -9.88 -2.48 13.41
CA HIS A 8 -9.73 -3.58 14.35
C HIS A 8 -9.39 -4.90 13.66
N PHE A 9 -10.07 -5.22 12.56
CA PHE A 9 -9.84 -6.44 11.79
C PHE A 9 -8.40 -6.54 11.26
N TYR A 10 -7.85 -5.44 10.72
CA TYR A 10 -6.52 -5.42 10.12
C TYR A 10 -5.38 -5.12 11.10
N LYS A 11 -5.67 -4.75 12.34
CA LYS A 11 -4.64 -4.43 13.34
C LYS A 11 -3.68 -5.59 13.53
N ASN A 12 -2.38 -5.34 13.42
CA ASN A 12 -1.29 -6.35 13.52
C ASN A 12 -1.35 -7.48 12.50
N SER A 13 -2.22 -7.40 11.48
CA SER A 13 -2.33 -8.41 10.44
C SER A 13 -1.16 -8.34 9.45
N THR A 14 -0.94 -9.44 8.73
CA THR A 14 -0.06 -9.49 7.57
C THR A 14 -0.92 -9.68 6.34
N VAL A 15 -0.87 -8.74 5.39
CA VAL A 15 -1.79 -8.67 4.25
C VAL A 15 -1.03 -8.87 2.95
N LEU A 16 -1.55 -9.72 2.05
CA LEU A 16 -1.10 -9.81 0.67
C LEU A 16 -2.05 -9.03 -0.23
N VAL A 17 -1.54 -8.03 -0.93
CA VAL A 17 -2.30 -7.22 -1.90
C VAL A 17 -1.86 -7.59 -3.31
N THR A 18 -2.82 -7.98 -4.14
CA THR A 18 -2.63 -8.15 -5.58
C THR A 18 -3.17 -6.93 -6.32
N GLY A 19 -2.66 -6.67 -7.54
CA GLY A 19 -3.12 -5.53 -8.32
C GLY A 19 -2.73 -4.15 -7.75
N ALA A 20 -1.74 -4.08 -6.84
CA ALA A 20 -1.30 -2.86 -6.17
C ALA A 20 -0.78 -1.77 -7.13
N THR A 21 -0.41 -2.11 -8.37
CA THR A 21 -0.02 -1.13 -9.39
C THR A 21 -1.20 -0.38 -10.01
N GLY A 22 -2.42 -0.92 -9.89
CA GLY A 22 -3.64 -0.26 -10.40
C GLY A 22 -4.17 0.79 -9.44
N PHE A 23 -4.99 1.72 -9.94
CA PHE A 23 -5.50 2.86 -9.15
C PHE A 23 -6.17 2.44 -7.82
N VAL A 24 -7.12 1.51 -7.86
CA VAL A 24 -7.81 1.03 -6.65
C VAL A 24 -6.84 0.29 -5.71
N GLY A 25 -5.92 -0.51 -6.27
CA GLY A 25 -4.91 -1.22 -5.47
C GLY A 25 -4.01 -0.27 -4.68
N LYS A 26 -3.63 0.87 -5.29
CA LYS A 26 -2.88 1.94 -4.62
C LYS A 26 -3.68 2.55 -3.46
N LEU A 27 -4.96 2.85 -3.66
CA LEU A 27 -5.82 3.39 -2.59
C LEU A 27 -5.98 2.41 -1.41
N VAL A 28 -6.14 1.12 -1.70
CA VAL A 28 -6.22 0.06 -0.67
C VAL A 28 -4.91 -0.01 0.11
N LEU A 29 -3.77 -0.02 -0.60
CA LEU A 29 -2.45 -0.03 0.03
C LEU A 29 -2.25 1.20 0.93
N GLU A 30 -2.58 2.39 0.45
CA GLU A 30 -2.49 3.64 1.21
C GLU A 30 -3.31 3.57 2.50
N LYS A 31 -4.56 3.08 2.44
CA LYS A 31 -5.43 2.97 3.60
C LYS A 31 -4.95 1.94 4.62
N LEU A 32 -4.48 0.79 4.14
CA LEU A 32 -3.91 -0.23 5.02
C LEU A 32 -2.72 0.34 5.79
N LEU A 33 -1.81 1.02 5.10
CA LEU A 33 -0.60 1.60 5.70
C LEU A 33 -0.91 2.81 6.60
N ARG A 34 -1.80 3.72 6.20
CA ARG A 34 -2.05 4.95 6.95
C ARG A 34 -2.94 4.74 8.17
N THR A 35 -3.96 3.90 8.11
CA THR A 35 -5.00 3.86 9.16
C THR A 35 -5.16 2.53 9.86
N CYS A 36 -4.73 1.42 9.27
CA CYS A 36 -5.12 0.09 9.75
C CYS A 36 -4.08 -0.59 10.67
N GLN A 37 -2.95 0.06 10.96
CA GLN A 37 -1.89 -0.48 11.86
C GLN A 37 -1.53 -1.94 11.53
N VAL A 38 -1.42 -2.25 10.24
CA VAL A 38 -0.99 -3.56 9.75
C VAL A 38 0.47 -3.81 10.14
N LYS A 39 0.84 -5.07 10.38
CA LYS A 39 2.21 -5.45 10.69
C LYS A 39 3.08 -5.44 9.43
N HIS A 40 2.59 -6.10 8.37
CA HIS A 40 3.27 -6.18 7.07
C HIS A 40 2.25 -6.15 5.94
N VAL A 41 2.63 -5.51 4.82
CA VAL A 41 1.91 -5.64 3.55
C VAL A 41 2.89 -6.19 2.51
N TYR A 42 2.51 -7.28 1.88
CA TYR A 42 3.20 -7.84 0.72
C TYR A 42 2.42 -7.45 -0.53
N VAL A 43 3.14 -7.05 -1.59
CA VAL A 43 2.53 -6.72 -2.88
C VAL A 43 2.99 -7.71 -3.94
N LEU A 44 2.04 -8.29 -4.67
CA LEU A 44 2.35 -9.13 -5.84
C LEU A 44 2.37 -8.25 -7.09
N VAL A 45 3.58 -8.04 -7.62
CA VAL A 45 3.81 -7.27 -8.84
C VAL A 45 4.31 -8.21 -9.93
N ARG A 46 3.62 -8.23 -11.06
CA ARG A 46 4.07 -8.95 -12.27
C ARG A 46 5.00 -8.05 -13.09
N SER A 47 6.04 -8.60 -13.69
CA SER A 47 6.71 -7.94 -14.81
C SER A 47 5.72 -7.76 -15.97
N LYS A 48 5.85 -6.67 -16.73
CA LYS A 48 5.02 -6.40 -17.90
C LYS A 48 5.78 -5.54 -18.89
N ASN A 49 5.75 -5.94 -20.16
CA ASN A 49 6.50 -5.32 -21.25
C ASN A 49 8.00 -5.30 -20.91
N GLU A 50 8.68 -4.18 -21.14
CA GLU A 50 10.10 -3.98 -20.83
C GLU A 50 10.36 -3.49 -19.40
N ARG A 51 9.34 -3.48 -18.52
CA ARG A 51 9.51 -3.13 -17.10
C ARG A 51 9.46 -4.38 -16.22
N ASP A 52 10.48 -4.52 -15.39
CA ASP A 52 10.57 -5.56 -14.37
C ASP A 52 9.62 -5.29 -13.19
N ALA A 53 9.51 -6.26 -12.28
CA ALA A 53 8.64 -6.14 -11.12
C ALA A 53 9.10 -5.08 -10.11
N GLU A 54 10.41 -4.84 -10.01
CA GLU A 54 11.00 -3.92 -9.03
C GLU A 54 10.72 -2.46 -9.42
N SER A 55 11.01 -2.07 -10.67
CA SER A 55 10.67 -0.76 -11.22
C SER A 55 9.17 -0.48 -11.10
N ARG A 56 8.32 -1.46 -11.46
CA ARG A 56 6.87 -1.31 -11.34
C ARG A 56 6.39 -1.25 -9.88
N CYS A 57 7.14 -1.80 -8.94
CA CYS A 57 6.86 -1.70 -7.52
C CYS A 57 7.23 -0.30 -7.00
N ALA A 58 8.35 0.27 -7.43
CA ALA A 58 8.75 1.63 -7.09
C ALA A 58 7.69 2.67 -7.54
N ASP A 59 7.16 2.53 -8.77
CA ASP A 59 6.10 3.38 -9.34
C ASP A 59 4.79 3.42 -8.50
N ILE A 60 4.61 2.49 -7.54
CA ILE A 60 3.43 2.50 -6.65
C ILE A 60 3.42 3.77 -5.81
N PHE A 61 4.58 4.17 -5.28
CA PHE A 61 4.73 5.30 -4.38
C PHE A 61 4.84 6.65 -5.10
N ASP A 62 5.15 6.67 -6.40
CA ASP A 62 5.30 7.91 -7.18
C ASP A 62 3.97 8.57 -7.60
N SER A 63 2.81 8.02 -7.21
CA SER A 63 1.51 8.66 -7.50
C SER A 63 1.06 9.62 -6.41
N GLU A 64 0.29 10.65 -6.81
CA GLU A 64 -0.37 11.62 -5.92
C GLU A 64 -1.20 10.96 -4.80
N THR A 65 -1.76 9.77 -5.08
CA THR A 65 -2.50 8.98 -4.10
C THR A 65 -1.69 8.65 -2.83
N MET A 66 -0.35 8.70 -2.90
CA MET A 66 0.55 8.34 -1.82
C MET A 66 1.12 9.55 -1.08
N ASP A 67 0.77 10.79 -1.47
CA ASP A 67 1.41 11.98 -0.92
C ASP A 67 1.13 12.15 0.58
N ILE A 68 -0.09 11.87 1.04
CA ILE A 68 -0.40 11.84 2.48
C ILE A 68 0.47 10.81 3.22
N LEU A 69 0.73 9.66 2.60
CA LEU A 69 1.56 8.63 3.21
C LEU A 69 3.03 9.09 3.31
N LYS A 70 3.54 9.77 2.27
CA LYS A 70 4.88 10.36 2.25
C LYS A 70 5.05 11.44 3.31
N ASP A 71 4.02 12.27 3.52
CA ASP A 71 4.03 13.32 4.55
C ASP A 71 4.08 12.73 5.97
N ILE A 72 3.38 11.61 6.20
CA ILE A 72 3.36 10.92 7.50
C ILE A 72 4.67 10.15 7.74
N PHE A 73 5.30 9.63 6.68
CA PHE A 73 6.52 8.82 6.76
C PHE A 73 7.63 9.38 5.85
N PRO A 74 8.19 10.56 6.16
CA PRO A 74 9.22 11.17 5.33
C PRO A 74 10.52 10.36 5.36
N GLY A 75 11.12 10.12 4.19
CA GLY A 75 12.43 9.48 4.05
C GLY A 75 12.42 7.94 4.07
N LYS A 76 11.27 7.31 3.89
CA LYS A 76 11.12 5.87 3.61
C LYS A 76 10.46 5.62 2.26
#